data_AF-A0A1T5AUD2-F1
#
_entry.id   AF-A0A1T5AUD2-F1
#
_cell.length_a   1.000
_cell.length_b   1.000
_cell.length_c   1.000
_cell.angle_alpha   90.00
_cell.angle_beta   90.00
_cell.angle_gamma   90.00
#
_symmetry.space_group_name_H-M   'P 1'
#
loop_
_entity.id
_entity.type
_entity.pdbx_description
1 polymer ?
#
loop_
_entity_poly.entity_id
_entity_poly.type
_entity_poly.pdbx_seq_one_letter_code
_entity_poly.pdbx_strand_id
1 'polypeptide(L)'
;MFQSKIATIDGSAIERMDGIAALRLMAQALEDLGGSTTGHLPPQTARLAGSPDALASGYAAASPIVRRRFEAILREAEAVGTTGLKLMAARGGGADAGTLAAARFLGSSLDGSIRRLEALILPRAV
;
A
#
# COMPACT_ATOMS: atom_id res chain seq x y z
N MET A 1 14.73 37.46 13.16
CA MET A 1 15.36 36.43 12.32
C MET A 1 14.62 35.12 12.54
N PHE A 2 13.91 34.62 11.54
CA PHE A 2 13.19 33.33 11.62
C PHE A 2 14.19 32.20 11.35
N GLN A 3 14.52 31.42 12.39
CA GLN A 3 15.20 30.14 12.20
C GLN A 3 14.18 29.14 11.64
N SER A 4 14.25 28.89 10.33
CA SER A 4 13.62 27.73 9.72
C SER A 4 14.30 26.48 10.27
N LYS A 5 13.69 25.86 11.28
CA LYS A 5 14.01 24.49 11.70
C LYS A 5 13.81 23.60 10.49
N ILE A 6 14.91 23.19 9.86
CA ILE A 6 14.90 22.08 8.90
C ILE A 6 14.33 20.90 9.68
N ALA A 7 13.11 20.49 9.33
CA ALA A 7 12.49 19.33 9.91
C ALA A 7 13.42 18.15 9.59
N THR A 8 14.05 17.61 10.62
CA THR A 8 14.78 16.35 10.53
C THR A 8 13.81 15.36 9.90
N ILE A 9 14.11 14.92 8.67
CA ILE A 9 13.35 13.87 8.02
C ILE A 9 13.55 12.65 8.92
N ASP A 10 12.54 12.36 9.72
CA ASP A 10 12.49 11.27 10.68
C ASP A 10 12.81 9.98 9.92
N GLY A 11 13.90 9.29 10.26
CA GLY A 11 14.33 8.07 9.54
C GLY A 11 13.24 7.00 9.49
N SER A 12 12.32 7.02 10.45
CA SER A 12 11.12 6.19 10.45
C SER A 12 10.19 6.44 9.26
N ALA A 13 10.13 7.67 8.73
CA ALA A 13 9.30 8.02 7.58
C ALA A 13 9.81 7.36 6.30
N ILE A 14 11.13 7.26 6.12
CA ILE A 14 11.75 6.60 4.97
C ILE A 14 11.44 5.10 5.01
N GLU A 15 11.65 4.44 6.16
CA GLU A 15 11.29 3.03 6.36
C GLU A 15 9.79 2.76 6.13
N ARG A 16 8.91 3.71 6.47
CA ARG A 16 7.47 3.58 6.19
C ARG A 16 7.14 3.67 4.70
N MET A 17 7.87 4.50 3.95
CA MET A 17 7.68 4.60 2.50
C MET A 17 8.13 3.33 1.80
N ASP A 18 9.20 2.69 2.28
CA ASP A 18 9.63 1.37 1.81
C ASP A 18 8.54 0.32 2.02
N GLY A 19 7.84 0.37 3.17
CA GLY A 19 6.67 -0.48 3.44
C GLY A 19 5.54 -0.28 2.44
N ILE A 20 5.19 0.97 2.11
CA ILE A 20 4.18 1.26 1.06
C ILE A 20 4.65 0.76 -0.31
N ALA A 21 5.91 0.98 -0.67
CA ALA A 21 6.47 0.50 -1.93
C ALA A 21 6.41 -1.03 -2.04
N ALA A 22 6.74 -1.73 -0.95
CA ALA A 22 6.63 -3.19 -0.88
C ALA A 22 5.18 -3.66 -1.05
N LEU A 23 4.21 -3.01 -0.39
CA LEU A 23 2.78 -3.34 -0.57
C LEU A 23 2.31 -3.14 -2.01
N ARG A 24 2.76 -2.05 -2.67
CA ARG A 24 2.45 -1.80 -4.09
C ARG A 24 3.03 -2.89 -4.98
N LEU A 25 4.28 -3.30 -4.76
CA LEU A 25 4.91 -4.40 -5.50
C LEU A 25 4.17 -5.73 -5.30
N MET A 26 3.73 -6.01 -4.07
CA MET A 26 2.93 -7.21 -3.78
C MET A 26 1.59 -7.18 -4.52
N ALA A 27 0.86 -6.05 -4.48
CA ALA A 27 -0.41 -5.90 -5.17
C ALA A 27 -0.25 -6.08 -6.69
N GLN A 28 0.78 -5.47 -7.28
CA GLN A 28 1.13 -5.60 -8.70
C GLN A 28 1.38 -7.08 -9.07
N ALA A 29 2.22 -7.78 -8.30
CA ALA A 29 2.54 -9.18 -8.56
C ALA A 29 1.30 -10.09 -8.48
N LEU A 30 0.34 -9.77 -7.60
CA LEU A 30 -0.92 -10.50 -7.48
C LEU A 30 -1.88 -10.22 -8.64
N GLU A 31 -1.88 -8.99 -9.17
CA GLU A 31 -2.63 -8.62 -10.38
C GLU A 31 -2.08 -9.35 -11.60
N ASP A 32 -0.75 -9.36 -11.77
CA ASP A 32 -0.06 -10.07 -12.86
C ASP A 32 -0.35 -11.59 -12.79
N LEU A 33 -0.34 -12.18 -11.60
CA LEU A 33 -0.70 -13.58 -11.38
C LEU A 33 -2.18 -13.87 -11.66
N GLY A 34 -3.07 -12.94 -11.29
CA GLY A 34 -4.53 -13.09 -11.40
C GLY A 34 -5.08 -13.08 -12.83
N GLY A 35 -4.24 -12.80 -13.83
CA GLY A 35 -4.60 -12.74 -15.24
C GLY A 35 -5.49 -11.54 -15.57
N SER A 36 -4.95 -10.63 -16.39
CA SER A 36 -5.69 -9.52 -17.00
C SER A 36 -6.88 -10.04 -17.81
N THR A 37 -8.07 -10.10 -17.21
CA THR A 37 -9.35 -10.34 -17.91
C THR A 37 -10.52 -9.90 -17.04
N THR A 38 -10.73 -8.59 -16.98
CA THR A 38 -12.07 -8.01 -17.05
C THR A 38 -11.95 -6.66 -17.74
N GLY A 39 -12.59 -6.54 -18.89
CA GLY A 39 -12.60 -5.32 -19.68
C GLY A 39 -13.20 -4.13 -18.93
N HIS A 40 -12.74 -2.95 -19.32
CA HIS A 40 -13.48 -1.70 -19.18
C HIS A 40 -13.90 -1.27 -17.77
N LEU A 41 -12.98 -1.39 -16.82
CA LEU A 41 -12.84 -0.34 -15.83
C LEU A 41 -11.49 0.32 -16.10
N PRO A 42 -11.41 1.67 -16.18
CA PRO A 42 -10.11 2.32 -16.28
C PRO A 42 -9.27 1.80 -15.11
N PRO A 43 -7.95 1.60 -15.29
CA PRO A 43 -7.08 1.28 -14.17
C PRO A 43 -7.36 2.30 -13.07
N GLN A 44 -8.11 1.93 -12.03
CA GLN A 44 -8.24 2.75 -10.84
C GLN A 44 -6.93 2.71 -10.05
N THR A 45 -5.92 2.01 -10.56
CA THR A 45 -4.49 2.16 -10.30
C THR A 45 -3.91 3.46 -10.89
N ALA A 46 -4.57 4.13 -11.85
CA ALA A 46 -4.08 5.40 -12.43
C ALA A 46 -4.46 6.66 -11.63
N ARG A 47 -5.11 6.53 -10.46
CA ARG A 47 -5.40 7.67 -9.56
C ARG A 47 -4.88 7.50 -8.14
N LEU A 48 -4.01 6.53 -7.89
CA LEU A 48 -3.26 6.45 -6.65
C LEU A 48 -1.80 6.76 -6.93
N ALA A 49 -1.42 7.99 -6.62
CA ALA A 49 -0.04 8.30 -6.29
C ALA A 49 0.01 9.71 -5.69
N GLY A 50 -0.10 9.81 -4.37
CA GLY A 50 0.88 10.67 -3.73
C GLY A 50 2.25 10.13 -4.13
N SER A 51 3.12 10.98 -4.70
CA SER A 51 4.52 10.60 -4.88
C SER A 51 5.07 10.12 -3.53
N PRO A 52 6.10 9.26 -3.50
CA PRO A 52 6.76 8.89 -2.25
C PRO A 52 7.09 10.12 -1.39
N ASP A 53 7.49 11.23 -2.04
CA ASP A 53 7.73 12.52 -1.39
C ASP A 53 6.46 13.15 -0.78
N ALA A 54 5.32 13.08 -1.48
CA ALA A 54 4.05 13.59 -0.97
C ALA A 54 3.53 12.75 0.20
N LEU A 55 3.74 11.43 0.18
CA LEU A 55 3.42 10.53 1.29
C LEU A 55 4.35 10.78 2.48
N ALA A 56 5.65 10.89 2.27
CA ALA A 56 6.61 11.20 3.33
C ALA A 56 6.30 12.57 3.97
N SER A 57 5.99 13.57 3.14
CA SER A 57 5.59 14.91 3.59
C SER A 57 4.28 14.89 4.35
N GLY A 58 3.27 14.16 3.85
CA GLY A 58 1.97 13.99 4.51
C GLY A 58 2.09 13.28 5.86
N TYR A 59 2.90 12.23 5.94
CA TYR A 59 3.19 11.50 7.17
C TYR A 59 3.94 12.38 8.18
N ALA A 60 4.94 13.15 7.73
CA ALA A 60 5.67 14.10 8.55
C ALA A 60 4.78 15.24 9.06
N ALA A 61 3.80 15.69 8.28
CA ALA A 61 2.83 16.70 8.70
C ALA A 61 1.69 16.14 9.57
N ALA A 62 1.48 14.82 9.58
CA ALA A 62 0.38 14.18 10.29
C ALA A 62 0.53 14.26 11.81
N SER A 63 -0.61 14.35 12.51
CA SER A 63 -0.65 14.31 13.97
C SER A 63 -0.21 12.93 14.51
N PRO A 64 0.26 12.83 15.77
CA PRO A 64 0.71 11.56 16.34
C PRO A 64 -0.35 10.44 16.31
N ILE A 65 -1.64 10.79 16.44
CA ILE A 65 -2.74 9.84 16.37
C ILE A 65 -2.88 9.28 14.95
N VAL A 66 -2.79 10.16 13.93
CA VAL A 66 -2.85 9.76 12.52
C VAL A 66 -1.66 8.89 12.16
N ARG A 67 -0.44 9.23 12.62
CA ARG A 67 0.75 8.40 12.41
C ARG A 67 0.59 7.01 13.02
N ARG A 68 0.11 6.89 14.27
CA ARG A 68 -0.15 5.58 14.90
C ARG A 68 -1.17 4.75 14.12
N ARG A 69 -2.24 5.39 13.63
CA ARG A 69 -3.25 4.71 12.82
C ARG A 69 -2.69 4.25 11.48
N PHE A 70 -1.87 5.09 10.84
CA PHE A 70 -1.16 4.75 9.61
C PHE A 70 -0.25 3.53 9.83
N GLU A 71 0.55 3.52 10.90
CA GLU A 71 1.41 2.38 11.21
C GLU A 71 0.65 1.09 11.51
N ALA A 72 -0.52 1.19 12.15
CA ALA A 72 -1.36 0.01 12.43
C ALA A 72 -1.87 -0.61 11.14
N ILE A 73 -2.37 0.22 10.20
CA ILE A 73 -2.86 -0.23 8.90
C ILE A 73 -1.71 -0.81 8.07
N LEU A 74 -0.53 -0.19 8.11
CA LEU A 74 0.65 -0.67 7.41
C LEU A 74 1.04 -2.07 7.88
N ARG A 75 1.13 -2.28 9.20
CA ARG A 75 1.45 -3.59 9.79
C ARG A 75 0.39 -4.65 9.50
N GLU A 76 -0.88 -4.28 9.52
CA GLU A 76 -1.99 -5.19 9.16
C GLU A 76 -1.87 -5.62 7.70
N ALA A 77 -1.65 -4.67 6.78
CA ALA A 77 -1.48 -4.96 5.36
C ALA A 77 -0.26 -5.84 5.07
N GLU A 78 0.87 -5.60 5.73
CA GLU A 78 2.06 -6.45 5.65
C GLU A 78 1.78 -7.88 6.16
N ALA A 79 1.09 -8.01 7.28
CA ALA A 79 0.73 -9.31 7.84
C ALA A 79 -0.22 -10.08 6.91
N VAL A 80 -1.23 -9.41 6.35
CA VAL A 80 -2.18 -9.99 5.39
C VAL A 80 -1.46 -10.39 4.10
N GLY A 81 -0.64 -9.51 3.53
CA GLY A 81 0.12 -9.79 2.30
C GLY A 81 1.06 -10.97 2.46
N THR A 82 1.89 -10.96 3.50
CA THR A 82 2.85 -12.05 3.77
C THR A 82 2.16 -13.38 4.08
N THR A 83 1.08 -13.37 4.86
CA THR A 83 0.32 -14.59 5.18
C THR A 83 -0.38 -15.13 3.94
N GLY A 84 -1.04 -14.27 3.16
CA GLY A 84 -1.72 -14.66 1.93
C GLY A 84 -0.76 -15.27 0.91
N LEU A 85 0.40 -14.64 0.68
CA LEU A 85 1.44 -15.17 -0.21
C LEU A 85 1.98 -16.52 0.28
N LYS A 86 2.23 -16.69 1.58
CA LYS A 86 2.67 -17.98 2.15
C LYS A 86 1.64 -19.09 1.93
N LEU A 87 0.35 -18.79 2.12
CA LEU A 87 -0.73 -19.74 1.89
C LEU A 87 -0.83 -20.15 0.41
N MET A 88 -0.68 -19.18 -0.49
CA MET A 88 -0.68 -19.45 -1.93
C MET A 88 0.54 -20.28 -2.35
N ALA A 89 1.73 -19.97 -1.82
CA ALA A 89 2.94 -20.75 -2.08
C ALA A 89 2.84 -22.19 -1.54
N ALA A 90 2.29 -22.37 -0.34
CA ALA A 90 2.08 -23.70 0.26
C ALA A 90 1.10 -24.57 -0.54
N ARG A 91 0.20 -23.96 -1.32
CA ARG A 91 -0.77 -24.67 -2.17
C ARG A 91 -0.15 -25.25 -3.46
N GLY A 92 1.15 -25.07 -3.69
CA GLY A 92 1.88 -25.71 -4.79
C GLY A 92 1.89 -24.93 -6.10
N GLY A 93 1.62 -23.62 -6.08
CA GLY A 93 1.95 -22.71 -7.18
C GLY A 93 1.22 -22.94 -8.51
N GLY A 94 0.05 -23.58 -8.49
CA GLY A 94 -0.76 -23.77 -9.69
C GLY A 94 -1.58 -22.53 -10.04
N ALA A 95 -1.72 -22.22 -11.32
CA ALA A 95 -2.73 -21.28 -11.84
C ALA A 95 -4.15 -21.89 -11.81
N ASP A 96 -4.47 -22.66 -10.77
CA ASP A 96 -5.83 -23.17 -10.58
C ASP A 96 -6.78 -22.03 -10.20
N ALA A 97 -8.06 -22.20 -10.52
CA ALA A 97 -9.06 -21.16 -10.31
C ALA A 97 -9.12 -20.67 -8.84
N GLY A 98 -8.82 -21.54 -7.86
CA GLY A 98 -8.77 -21.18 -6.45
C GLY A 98 -7.60 -20.27 -6.11
N THR A 99 -6.41 -20.58 -6.64
CA THR A 99 -5.21 -19.75 -6.46
C THR A 99 -5.35 -18.40 -7.16
N LEU A 100 -5.95 -18.35 -8.35
CA LEU A 100 -6.23 -17.10 -9.06
C LEU A 100 -7.27 -16.24 -8.32
N ALA A 101 -8.33 -16.84 -7.79
CA ALA A 101 -9.32 -16.13 -6.99
C ALA A 101 -8.71 -15.58 -5.69
N ALA A 102 -7.85 -16.36 -5.01
CA ALA A 102 -7.12 -15.91 -3.83
C ALA A 102 -6.17 -14.75 -4.16
N ALA A 103 -5.46 -14.82 -5.29
CA ALA A 103 -4.58 -13.75 -5.76
C ALA A 103 -5.35 -12.43 -5.94
N ARG A 104 -6.50 -12.49 -6.63
CA ARG A 104 -7.37 -11.32 -6.87
C ARG A 104 -7.92 -10.73 -5.59
N PHE A 105 -8.42 -11.57 -4.68
CA PHE A 105 -8.91 -11.13 -3.38
C PHE A 105 -7.81 -10.43 -2.56
N LEU A 106 -6.62 -11.03 -2.52
CA LEU A 106 -5.48 -10.48 -1.79
C LEU A 106 -5.03 -9.15 -2.41
N GLY A 107 -4.91 -9.07 -3.74
CA GLY A 107 -4.57 -7.83 -4.44
C GLY A 107 -5.57 -6.71 -4.15
N SER A 108 -6.87 -6.99 -4.19
CA SER A 108 -7.91 -6.01 -3.83
C SER A 108 -7.83 -5.56 -2.36
N SER A 109 -7.50 -6.47 -1.44
CA SER A 109 -7.34 -6.15 -0.02
C SER A 109 -6.14 -5.24 0.23
N LEU A 110 -5.02 -5.50 -0.46
CA LEU A 110 -3.81 -4.67 -0.38
C LEU A 110 -4.05 -3.28 -1.00
N ASP A 111 -4.71 -3.20 -2.18
CA ASP A 111 -5.07 -1.91 -2.79
C ASP A 111 -5.98 -1.08 -1.87
N GLY A 112 -6.98 -1.72 -1.25
CA GLY A 112 -7.84 -1.07 -0.26
C GLY A 112 -7.07 -0.52 0.95
N SER A 113 -6.04 -1.24 1.40
CA SER A 113 -5.16 -0.80 2.49
C SER A 113 -4.29 0.38 2.07
N ILE A 114 -3.70 0.34 0.87
CA ILE A 114 -2.92 1.45 0.30
C ILE A 114 -3.79 2.71 0.20
N ARG A 115 -5.01 2.61 -0.34
CA ARG A 115 -5.96 3.74 -0.41
C ARG A 115 -6.25 4.34 0.96
N ARG A 116 -6.42 3.51 1.99
CA ARG A 116 -6.65 3.98 3.36
C ARG A 116 -5.44 4.69 3.94
N LEU A 117 -4.23 4.18 3.69
CA LEU A 117 -2.98 4.82 4.09
C LEU A 117 -2.84 6.19 3.44
N GLU A 118 -3.04 6.27 2.13
CA GLU A 118 -2.98 7.52 1.37
C GLU A 118 -4.01 8.54 1.86
N ALA A 119 -5.27 8.11 2.05
CA ALA A 119 -6.34 9.00 2.53
C ALA A 119 -6.13 9.55 3.94
N LEU A 120 -5.26 8.92 4.75
CA LEU A 120 -4.93 9.41 6.08
C LEU A 120 -3.94 10.57 6.08
N ILE A 121 -3.06 10.63 5.09
CA ILE A 121 -1.88 11.52 5.10
C ILE A 121 -1.83 12.47 3.92
N LEU A 122 -2.54 12.18 2.82
CA LEU A 122 -2.66 13.08 1.70
C LEU A 122 -3.87 13.99 1.88
N PRO A 123 -3.75 15.30 1.58
CA PRO A 123 -4.91 16.18 1.52
C PRO A 123 -5.89 15.64 0.46
N ARG A 124 -7.18 15.57 0.80
CA ARG A 124 -8.22 15.29 -0.19
C ARG A 124 -8.13 16.39 -1.26
N ALA A 125 -7.84 16.01 -2.50
CA ALA A 125 -8.13 16.87 -3.64
C ALA A 125 -9.64 17.07 -3.66
N VAL A 126 -10.08 18.27 -3.30
CA VAL A 126 -11.47 18.75 -3.45
C VAL A 126 -11.60 19.36 -4.83
#